data_AF-A0A076NYL4-F1
#
_entry.id   AF-A0A076NYL4-F1
#
_cell.length_a   1.000
_cell.length_b   1.000
_cell.length_c   1.000
_cell.angle_alpha   90.00
_cell.angle_beta   90.00
_cell.angle_gamma   90.00
#
_symmetry.space_group_name_H-M   'P 1'
#
loop_
_entity.id
_entity.type
_entity.pdbx_description
1 polymer ?
#
loop_
_entity_poly.entity_id
_entity_poly.type
_entity_poly.pdbx_seq_one_letter_code
_entity_poly.pdbx_strand_id
1 'polypeptide(L)'
;MKTLAIIGSGTLGLQMAHYAIADKHYDKVVFIDDFATEKEKNGYPIIGKTTEVEKLYKQGFLEELIIGIGYKHLEVKKELYDFFLGKIPFGKIIHSSCWVDPTSVIEEGCFIYPCCVLDANVIIKANTILNLNCTIAHDTVIGNHSFLSPRIAVAGFVTIGELCFLGINATIIDNINIAKQTQIGGGAVVIQSIKKNGLYVGNPAKFIR
;
A
#
# COMPACT_ATOMS: atom_id res chain seq x y z
N MET A 1 5.10 14.12 20.31
CA MET A 1 5.20 14.49 18.89
C MET A 1 5.52 13.23 18.13
N LYS A 2 4.63 12.73 17.27
CA LYS A 2 4.76 11.43 16.59
C LYS A 2 5.44 11.62 15.24
N THR A 3 6.56 10.94 15.03
CA THR A 3 7.41 10.99 13.83
C THR A 3 7.30 9.69 13.05
N LEU A 4 6.88 9.81 11.79
CA LEU A 4 6.90 8.72 10.82
C LEU A 4 8.21 8.71 10.05
N ALA A 5 8.89 7.56 10.01
CA ALA A 5 9.91 7.31 9.01
C ALA A 5 9.31 6.62 7.77
N ILE A 6 9.67 7.10 6.58
CA ILE A 6 9.28 6.48 5.32
C ILE A 6 10.54 5.96 4.61
N ILE A 7 10.59 4.65 4.32
CA ILE A 7 11.66 4.08 3.48
C ILE A 7 11.35 4.37 2.01
N GLY A 8 12.21 5.15 1.36
CA GLY A 8 12.10 5.62 -0.02
C GLY A 8 11.61 7.07 -0.11
N SER A 9 12.47 7.96 -0.58
CA SER A 9 12.20 9.40 -0.76
C SER A 9 11.73 9.79 -2.17
N GLY A 10 11.38 8.79 -3.00
CA GLY A 10 10.84 9.00 -4.34
C GLY A 10 9.42 9.58 -4.35
N THR A 11 8.81 9.68 -5.53
CA THR A 11 7.47 10.29 -5.71
C THR A 11 6.40 9.70 -4.80
N LEU A 12 6.38 8.37 -4.62
CA LEU A 12 5.41 7.72 -3.72
C LEU A 12 5.63 8.12 -2.26
N GLY A 13 6.89 8.08 -1.78
CA GLY A 13 7.23 8.49 -0.42
C GLY A 13 6.88 9.95 -0.15
N LEU A 14 7.11 10.84 -1.11
CA LEU A 14 6.70 12.24 -1.02
C LEU A 14 5.18 12.43 -0.93
N GLN A 15 4.41 11.67 -1.69
CA GLN A 15 2.95 11.68 -1.58
C GLN A 15 2.48 11.17 -0.22
N MET A 16 3.09 10.08 0.27
CA MET A 16 2.79 9.53 1.59
C MET A 16 3.11 10.53 2.71
N ALA A 17 4.27 11.18 2.64
CA ALA A 17 4.68 12.23 3.58
C ALA A 17 3.69 13.39 3.62
N HIS A 18 3.26 13.85 2.43
CA HIS A 18 2.26 14.91 2.31
C HIS A 18 0.96 14.55 3.05
N TYR A 19 0.36 13.38 2.77
CA TYR A 19 -0.89 13.00 3.42
C TYR A 19 -0.72 12.69 4.92
N ALA A 20 0.42 12.11 5.33
CA ALA A 20 0.72 11.86 6.73
C ALA A 20 0.67 13.16 7.57
N ILE A 21 1.18 14.27 7.03
CA ILE A 21 1.18 15.58 7.70
C ILE A 21 -0.14 16.33 7.47
N ALA A 22 -0.58 16.46 6.21
CA ALA A 22 -1.74 17.29 5.85
C ALA A 22 -3.04 16.79 6.47
N ASP A 23 -3.16 15.46 6.61
CA ASP A 23 -4.31 14.80 7.25
C ASP A 23 -4.06 14.50 8.74
N LYS A 24 -3.01 15.10 9.33
CA LYS A 24 -2.71 15.12 10.77
C LYS A 24 -2.53 13.73 11.43
N HIS A 25 -2.04 12.74 10.68
CA HIS A 25 -1.69 11.43 11.24
C HIS A 25 -0.39 11.48 12.04
N TYR A 26 0.53 12.35 11.64
CA TYR A 26 1.83 12.54 12.27
C TYR A 26 2.18 14.02 12.35
N ASP A 27 2.99 14.35 13.34
CA ASP A 27 3.51 15.71 13.53
C ASP A 27 4.74 15.96 12.66
N LYS A 28 5.49 14.90 12.35
CA LYS A 28 6.74 14.96 11.57
C LYS A 28 6.90 13.73 10.69
N VAL A 29 7.52 13.94 9.52
CA VAL A 29 7.96 12.87 8.63
C VAL A 29 9.46 13.02 8.37
N VAL A 30 10.15 11.89 8.33
CA VAL A 30 11.56 11.77 7.94
C VAL A 30 11.70 10.65 6.91
N PHE A 31 12.71 10.74 6.04
CA PHE A 31 13.00 9.72 5.04
C PHE A 31 14.21 8.87 5.42
N ILE A 32 14.15 7.62 4.99
CA ILE A 32 15.27 6.68 4.95
C ILE A 32 15.46 6.29 3.48
N ASP A 33 16.65 6.49 2.93
CA ASP A 33 16.88 6.24 1.51
C ASP A 33 18.34 5.84 1.23
N ASP A 34 18.54 4.64 0.70
CA ASP A 34 19.87 4.08 0.42
C ASP A 34 20.54 4.73 -0.80
N PHE A 35 19.75 5.32 -1.70
CA PHE A 35 20.19 5.85 -2.98
C PHE A 35 20.23 7.38 -3.03
N ALA A 36 19.62 8.05 -2.05
CA ALA A 36 19.66 9.49 -1.96
C ALA A 36 21.09 10.00 -1.71
N THR A 37 21.48 11.01 -2.48
CA THR A 37 22.73 11.77 -2.28
C THR A 37 22.50 13.09 -1.54
N GLU A 38 21.26 13.57 -1.57
CA GLU A 38 20.78 14.74 -0.84
C GLU A 38 20.44 14.39 0.62
N LYS A 39 20.42 15.41 1.49
CA LYS A 39 20.07 15.25 2.92
C LYS A 39 18.61 15.58 3.22
N GLU A 40 17.86 16.03 2.22
CA GLU A 40 16.48 16.47 2.34
C GLU A 40 15.77 16.30 1.00
N LYS A 41 14.47 15.98 1.02
CA LYS A 41 13.61 15.97 -0.15
C LYS A 41 12.33 16.76 0.11
N ASN A 42 12.08 17.82 -0.65
CA ASN A 42 10.89 18.68 -0.53
C ASN A 42 10.56 19.10 0.92
N GLY A 43 11.56 19.55 1.70
CA GLY A 43 11.35 19.95 3.10
C GLY A 43 11.38 18.83 4.13
N TYR A 44 11.48 17.56 3.70
CA TYR A 44 11.56 16.42 4.61
C TYR A 44 13.01 15.92 4.71
N PRO A 45 13.59 15.81 5.92
CA PRO A 45 14.97 15.38 6.08
C PRO A 45 15.13 13.88 5.74
N ILE A 46 16.25 13.54 5.10
CA ILE A 46 16.70 12.16 4.89
C ILE A 46 17.73 11.86 5.98
N ILE A 47 17.34 11.03 6.95
CA ILE A 47 18.08 10.89 8.21
C ILE A 47 19.02 9.67 8.26
N GLY A 48 19.00 8.82 7.23
CA GLY A 48 19.91 7.68 7.14
C GLY A 48 19.51 6.66 6.08
N LYS A 49 20.22 5.54 6.11
CA LYS A 49 20.01 4.38 5.24
C LYS A 49 19.18 3.29 5.92
N THR A 50 18.69 2.31 5.16
CA THR A 50 17.91 1.18 5.68
C THR A 50 18.69 0.39 6.74
N THR A 51 20.01 0.32 6.62
CA THR A 51 20.89 -0.31 7.61
C THR A 51 20.95 0.40 8.96
N GLU A 52 20.51 1.66 9.04
CA GLU A 52 20.59 2.50 10.24
C GLU A 52 19.25 2.61 10.99
N VAL A 53 18.16 2.10 10.43
CA VAL A 53 16.79 2.33 10.95
C VAL A 53 16.63 1.85 12.40
N GLU A 54 17.13 0.65 12.75
CA GLU A 54 17.05 0.14 14.12
C GLU A 54 17.81 1.02 15.12
N LYS A 55 18.95 1.59 14.71
CA LYS A 55 19.74 2.52 15.54
C LYS A 55 18.98 3.83 15.71
N LEU A 56 18.44 4.38 14.63
CA LEU A 56 17.67 5.63 14.65
C LEU A 56 16.41 5.49 15.52
N TYR A 57 15.73 4.34 15.47
CA TYR A 57 14.57 4.05 16.31
C TYR A 57 14.95 3.99 17.79
N LYS A 58 16.02 3.25 18.15
CA LYS A 58 16.53 3.20 19.53
C LYS A 58 16.97 4.57 20.08
N GLN A 59 17.37 5.48 19.19
CA GLN A 59 17.76 6.85 19.53
C GLN A 59 16.57 7.83 19.58
N GLY A 60 15.35 7.38 19.28
CA GLY A 60 14.14 8.21 19.32
C GLY A 60 13.99 9.17 18.14
N PHE A 61 14.62 8.89 16.99
CA PHE A 61 14.45 9.71 15.77
C PHE A 61 13.15 9.41 15.00
N LEU A 62 12.51 8.28 15.30
CA LEU A 62 11.24 7.85 14.71
C LEU A 62 10.47 6.98 15.72
N GLU A 63 9.15 6.94 15.59
CA GLU A 63 8.28 6.05 16.38
C GLU A 63 7.70 4.92 15.54
N GLU A 64 7.40 5.19 14.27
CA GLU A 64 6.78 4.23 13.35
C GLU A 64 7.44 4.29 11.97
N LEU A 65 7.31 3.19 11.23
CA LEU A 65 7.87 3.00 9.90
C LEU A 65 6.76 2.76 8.86
N ILE A 66 6.90 3.29 7.64
CA ILE A 66 6.14 2.85 6.46
C ILE A 66 7.11 2.65 5.28
N ILE A 67 6.80 1.71 4.39
CA ILE A 67 7.61 1.45 3.19
C ILE A 67 7.02 2.19 1.98
N GLY A 68 7.66 3.28 1.59
CA GLY A 68 7.32 4.14 0.43
C GLY A 68 7.83 3.64 -0.92
N ILE A 69 7.94 2.32 -1.10
CA ILE A 69 8.42 1.70 -2.34
C ILE A 69 7.24 1.31 -3.23
N GLY A 70 7.31 1.72 -4.50
CA GLY A 70 6.22 1.58 -5.46
C GLY A 70 6.04 0.19 -6.06
N TYR A 71 4.95 0.04 -6.83
CA TYR A 71 4.47 -1.23 -7.39
C TYR A 71 5.45 -1.97 -8.33
N LYS A 72 6.49 -1.29 -8.83
CA LYS A 72 7.53 -1.95 -9.65
C LYS A 72 8.48 -2.82 -8.82
N HIS A 73 8.46 -2.69 -7.50
CA HIS A 73 9.40 -3.34 -6.58
C HIS A 73 8.66 -3.93 -5.36
N LEU A 74 7.51 -4.58 -5.57
CA LEU A 74 6.72 -5.15 -4.47
C LEU A 74 7.49 -6.21 -3.65
N GLU A 75 8.35 -7.01 -4.28
CA GLU A 75 9.20 -7.97 -3.57
C GLU A 75 10.17 -7.27 -2.61
N VAL A 76 10.85 -6.21 -3.06
CA VAL A 76 11.75 -5.40 -2.21
C VAL A 76 10.94 -4.74 -1.07
N LYS A 77 9.73 -4.25 -1.38
CA LYS A 77 8.81 -3.69 -0.38
C LYS A 77 8.46 -4.71 0.70
N LYS A 78 8.22 -5.97 0.30
CA LYS A 78 7.95 -7.10 1.19
C LYS A 78 9.17 -7.46 2.02
N GLU A 79 10.34 -7.64 1.40
CA GLU A 79 11.59 -7.96 2.09
C GLU A 79 11.91 -6.97 3.21
N LEU A 80 11.77 -5.66 2.93
CA LEU A 80 11.98 -4.62 3.94
C LEU A 80 10.93 -4.66 5.05
N TYR A 81 9.66 -4.89 4.70
CA TYR A 81 8.61 -5.02 5.70
C TYR A 81 8.87 -6.19 6.65
N ASP A 82 9.13 -7.37 6.07
CA ASP A 82 9.41 -8.60 6.82
C ASP A 82 10.66 -8.45 7.70
N PHE A 83 11.69 -7.74 7.20
CA PHE A 83 12.91 -7.50 7.95
C PHE A 83 12.71 -6.67 9.22
N PHE A 84 11.82 -5.67 9.18
CA PHE A 84 11.53 -4.80 10.32
C PHE A 84 10.34 -5.26 11.17
N LEU A 85 9.59 -6.27 10.72
CA LEU A 85 8.45 -6.81 11.44
C LEU A 85 8.88 -7.31 12.83
N GLY A 86 8.20 -6.82 13.87
CA GLY A 86 8.53 -7.11 15.28
C GLY A 86 9.75 -6.37 15.83
N LYS A 87 10.50 -5.64 14.99
CA LYS A 87 11.64 -4.81 15.43
C LYS A 87 11.26 -3.34 15.59
N ILE A 88 10.42 -2.85 14.68
CA ILE A 88 9.97 -1.46 14.64
C ILE A 88 8.46 -1.49 14.36
N PRO A 89 7.66 -0.71 15.11
CA PRO A 89 6.23 -0.57 14.81
C PRO A 89 6.02 -0.03 13.39
N PHE A 90 5.12 -0.65 12.64
CA PHE A 90 4.67 -0.10 11.37
C PHE A 90 3.52 0.87 11.60
N GLY A 91 3.59 2.02 10.97
CA GLY A 91 2.48 2.95 10.91
C GLY A 91 1.37 2.42 9.99
N LYS A 92 0.15 2.86 10.23
CA LYS A 92 -1.01 2.62 9.37
C LYS A 92 -1.73 3.93 9.14
N ILE A 93 -1.88 4.33 7.87
CA ILE A 93 -2.55 5.58 7.51
C ILE A 93 -3.83 5.25 6.76
N ILE A 94 -4.92 5.81 7.26
CA ILE A 94 -6.22 5.80 6.59
C ILE A 94 -6.65 7.25 6.49
N HIS A 95 -6.67 7.79 5.27
CA HIS A 95 -7.04 9.19 5.09
C HIS A 95 -8.44 9.49 5.64
N SER A 96 -8.64 10.64 6.27
CA SER A 96 -9.88 11.01 6.98
C SER A 96 -11.10 11.12 6.06
N SER A 97 -10.90 11.25 4.75
CA SER A 97 -11.96 11.24 3.75
C SER A 97 -12.42 9.84 3.32
N CYS A 98 -11.81 8.78 3.85
CA CYS A 98 -12.24 7.41 3.55
C CYS A 98 -13.49 7.05 4.34
N TRP A 99 -14.38 6.29 3.70
CA TRP A 99 -15.39 5.51 4.42
C TRP A 99 -14.79 4.13 4.73
N VAL A 100 -14.80 3.75 6.01
CA VAL A 100 -14.39 2.41 6.46
C VAL A 100 -15.47 1.89 7.37
N ASP A 101 -16.13 0.82 6.94
CA ASP A 101 -17.12 0.15 7.78
C ASP A 101 -16.49 -0.35 9.09
N PRO A 102 -17.16 -0.24 10.26
CA PRO A 102 -16.60 -0.67 11.55
C PRO A 102 -16.21 -2.15 11.64
N THR A 103 -16.75 -3.00 10.76
CA THR A 103 -16.40 -4.44 10.69
C THR A 103 -15.17 -4.71 9.82
N SER A 104 -14.67 -3.71 9.09
CA SER A 104 -13.46 -3.84 8.29
C SER A 104 -12.21 -3.97 9.16
N VAL A 105 -11.26 -4.78 8.69
CA VAL A 105 -9.95 -4.97 9.33
C VAL A 105 -8.86 -4.48 8.39
N ILE A 106 -8.02 -3.56 8.88
CA ILE A 106 -6.87 -3.03 8.13
C ILE A 106 -5.61 -3.27 8.97
N GLU A 107 -4.71 -4.08 8.43
CA GLU A 107 -3.47 -4.49 9.11
C GLU A 107 -2.36 -3.43 8.99
N GLU A 108 -1.30 -3.58 9.79
CA GLU A 108 -0.22 -2.58 9.90
C GLU A 108 0.60 -2.42 8.61
N GLY A 109 1.19 -1.22 8.43
CA GLY A 109 1.93 -0.85 7.22
C GLY A 109 1.04 -0.48 6.05
N CYS A 110 -0.29 -0.59 6.18
CA CYS A 110 -1.22 -0.18 5.13
C CYS A 110 -1.25 1.34 4.97
N PHE A 111 -1.41 1.77 3.71
CA PHE A 111 -1.61 3.17 3.36
C PHE A 111 -2.84 3.28 2.46
N ILE A 112 -3.92 3.86 3.01
CA ILE A 112 -5.20 4.05 2.34
C ILE A 112 -5.33 5.54 1.99
N TYR A 113 -5.18 5.83 0.69
CA TYR A 113 -5.24 7.18 0.13
C TYR A 113 -6.67 7.77 0.18
N PRO A 114 -6.82 9.09 -0.02
CA PRO A 114 -8.10 9.77 0.01
C PRO A 114 -9.24 9.10 -0.78
N CYS A 115 -10.45 9.24 -0.24
CA CYS A 115 -11.72 8.87 -0.84
C CYS A 115 -11.87 7.37 -1.14
N CYS A 116 -11.13 6.51 -0.46
CA CYS A 116 -11.39 5.07 -0.53
C CYS A 116 -12.66 4.71 0.24
N VAL A 117 -13.33 3.65 -0.20
CA VAL A 117 -14.51 3.08 0.44
C VAL A 117 -14.24 1.60 0.71
N LEU A 118 -14.27 1.22 1.99
CA LEU A 118 -14.19 -0.17 2.45
C LEU A 118 -15.52 -0.53 3.12
N ASP A 119 -16.22 -1.47 2.52
CA ASP A 119 -17.54 -1.92 2.96
C ASP A 119 -17.45 -3.01 4.05
N ALA A 120 -18.59 -3.55 4.49
CA ALA A 120 -18.67 -4.52 5.58
C ALA A 120 -17.74 -5.73 5.40
N ASN A 121 -17.07 -6.15 6.48
CA ASN A 121 -16.20 -7.33 6.55
C ASN A 121 -15.01 -7.32 5.57
N VAL A 122 -14.62 -6.16 5.02
CA VAL A 122 -13.43 -6.07 4.18
C VAL A 122 -12.17 -6.29 5.02
N ILE A 123 -11.23 -7.08 4.51
CA ILE A 123 -9.94 -7.33 5.15
C ILE A 123 -8.82 -6.84 4.22
N ILE A 124 -8.12 -5.79 4.63
CA ILE A 124 -6.92 -5.30 3.98
C ILE A 124 -5.69 -5.80 4.74
N LYS A 125 -4.95 -6.71 4.10
CA LYS A 125 -3.77 -7.34 4.68
C LYS A 125 -2.55 -6.43 4.68
N ALA A 126 -1.58 -6.76 5.53
CA ALA A 126 -0.45 -5.93 5.89
C ALA A 126 0.31 -5.33 4.69
N ASN A 127 0.84 -4.12 4.90
CA ASN A 127 1.69 -3.42 3.93
C ASN A 127 1.04 -3.24 2.55
N THR A 128 -0.29 -3.21 2.48
CA THR A 128 -1.04 -2.99 1.24
C THR A 128 -1.28 -1.49 1.01
N ILE A 129 -1.23 -1.06 -0.25
CA ILE A 129 -1.58 0.31 -0.64
C ILE A 129 -2.88 0.28 -1.42
N LEU A 130 -3.85 1.06 -0.94
CA LEU A 130 -5.02 1.44 -1.72
C LEU A 130 -4.86 2.89 -2.12
N ASN A 131 -4.72 3.14 -3.43
CA ASN A 131 -4.54 4.49 -3.94
C ASN A 131 -5.88 5.24 -4.05
N LEU A 132 -5.83 6.47 -4.54
CA LEU A 132 -6.96 7.40 -4.57
C LEU A 132 -8.24 6.77 -5.10
N ASN A 133 -9.34 6.91 -4.34
CA ASN A 133 -10.68 6.55 -4.78
C ASN A 133 -10.87 5.05 -5.12
N CYS A 134 -10.20 4.15 -4.41
CA CYS A 134 -10.47 2.71 -4.51
C CYS A 134 -11.76 2.34 -3.77
N THR A 135 -12.58 1.47 -4.36
CA THR A 135 -13.80 0.94 -3.75
C THR A 135 -13.67 -0.58 -3.59
N ILE A 136 -13.79 -1.06 -2.36
CA ILE A 136 -13.73 -2.48 -1.99
C ILE A 136 -15.06 -2.86 -1.34
N ALA A 137 -15.86 -3.66 -2.02
CA ALA A 137 -17.16 -4.10 -1.54
C ALA A 137 -17.03 -5.25 -0.53
N HIS A 138 -18.15 -5.53 0.15
CA HIS A 138 -18.22 -6.39 1.33
C HIS A 138 -17.59 -7.78 1.17
N ASP A 139 -17.17 -8.36 2.30
CA ASP A 139 -16.63 -9.72 2.41
C ASP A 139 -15.43 -10.00 1.47
N THR A 140 -14.66 -8.96 1.16
CA THR A 140 -13.51 -9.01 0.26
C THR A 140 -12.20 -8.97 1.02
N VAL A 141 -11.23 -9.77 0.57
CA VAL A 141 -9.88 -9.83 1.14
C VAL A 141 -8.85 -9.36 0.12
N ILE A 142 -8.03 -8.38 0.51
CA ILE A 142 -6.89 -7.90 -0.27
C ILE A 142 -5.60 -8.38 0.40
N GLY A 143 -4.83 -9.23 -0.27
CA GLY A 143 -3.64 -9.90 0.26
C GLY A 143 -2.44 -8.98 0.49
N ASN A 144 -1.49 -9.45 1.31
CA ASN A 144 -0.34 -8.68 1.78
C ASN A 144 0.45 -8.02 0.63
N HIS A 145 1.09 -6.89 0.92
CA HIS A 145 2.02 -6.22 0.00
C HIS A 145 1.41 -5.84 -1.36
N SER A 146 0.08 -5.84 -1.48
CA SER A 146 -0.57 -5.53 -2.75
C SER A 146 -0.60 -4.02 -3.00
N PHE A 147 -0.75 -3.67 -4.27
CA PHE A 147 -0.86 -2.27 -4.69
C PHE A 147 -2.05 -2.11 -5.63
N LEU A 148 -3.10 -1.47 -5.13
CA LEU A 148 -4.27 -1.09 -5.91
C LEU A 148 -4.09 0.37 -6.34
N SER A 149 -3.96 0.60 -7.65
CA SER A 149 -3.82 1.93 -8.27
C SER A 149 -5.10 2.76 -8.13
N PRO A 150 -5.12 4.04 -8.57
CA PRO A 150 -6.31 4.86 -8.42
C PRO A 150 -7.56 4.27 -9.09
N ARG A 151 -8.73 4.52 -8.48
CA ARG A 151 -10.06 4.16 -9.01
C ARG A 151 -10.26 2.67 -9.29
N ILE A 152 -9.63 1.78 -8.53
CA ILE A 152 -9.97 0.35 -8.58
C ILE A 152 -11.36 0.13 -8.00
N ALA A 153 -12.16 -0.71 -8.65
CA ALA A 153 -13.43 -1.21 -8.13
C ALA A 153 -13.36 -2.73 -7.97
N VAL A 154 -13.56 -3.21 -6.73
CA VAL A 154 -13.63 -4.63 -6.40
C VAL A 154 -15.01 -4.93 -5.82
N ALA A 155 -15.77 -5.81 -6.47
CA ALA A 155 -17.07 -6.27 -5.99
C ALA A 155 -16.93 -7.27 -4.82
N GLY A 156 -18.06 -7.69 -4.25
CA GLY A 156 -18.08 -8.47 -3.01
C GLY A 156 -17.60 -9.92 -3.18
N PHE A 157 -17.21 -10.55 -2.07
CA PHE A 157 -16.73 -11.93 -2.03
C PHE A 157 -15.51 -12.20 -2.92
N VAL A 158 -14.63 -11.21 -3.07
CA VAL A 158 -13.39 -11.36 -3.84
C VAL A 158 -12.23 -11.67 -2.90
N THR A 159 -11.33 -12.56 -3.32
CA THR A 159 -10.03 -12.72 -2.66
C THR A 159 -8.91 -12.42 -3.63
N ILE A 160 -8.10 -11.40 -3.31
CA ILE A 160 -6.90 -11.04 -4.04
C ILE A 160 -5.69 -11.56 -3.28
N GLY A 161 -4.85 -12.36 -3.94
CA GLY A 161 -3.63 -12.89 -3.35
C GLY A 161 -2.60 -11.82 -3.02
N GLU A 162 -1.57 -12.22 -2.29
CA GLU A 162 -0.42 -11.37 -1.93
C GLU A 162 0.36 -10.88 -3.17
N LEU A 163 1.04 -9.73 -3.04
CA LEU A 163 1.94 -9.15 -4.04
C LEU A 163 1.24 -8.86 -5.38
N CYS A 164 -0.08 -8.62 -5.36
CA CYS A 164 -0.81 -8.26 -6.57
C CYS A 164 -0.64 -6.77 -6.89
N PHE A 165 -0.61 -6.45 -8.17
CA PHE A 165 -0.73 -5.08 -8.67
C PHE A 165 -2.00 -4.95 -9.49
N LEU A 166 -2.88 -4.03 -9.10
CA LEU A 166 -4.07 -3.69 -9.88
C LEU A 166 -3.89 -2.30 -10.47
N GLY A 167 -3.83 -2.23 -11.80
CA GLY A 167 -3.60 -1.01 -12.57
C GLY A 167 -4.81 -0.08 -12.59
N ILE A 168 -4.55 1.21 -12.80
CA ILE A 168 -5.56 2.28 -12.70
C ILE A 168 -6.89 1.91 -13.35
N ASN A 169 -8.00 2.12 -12.64
CA ASN A 169 -9.35 1.93 -13.16
C ASN A 169 -9.71 0.49 -13.61
N ALA A 170 -8.99 -0.54 -13.11
CA ALA A 170 -9.41 -1.93 -13.29
C ALA A 170 -10.65 -2.26 -12.42
N THR A 171 -11.47 -3.19 -12.92
CA THR A 171 -12.73 -3.64 -12.29
C THR A 171 -12.71 -5.14 -12.10
N ILE A 172 -13.03 -5.61 -10.89
CA ILE A 172 -13.08 -7.03 -10.52
C ILE A 172 -14.53 -7.37 -10.14
N ILE A 173 -15.15 -8.34 -10.82
CA ILE A 173 -16.52 -8.75 -10.51
C ILE A 173 -16.60 -9.57 -9.22
N ASP A 174 -17.82 -9.87 -8.78
CA ASP A 174 -18.09 -10.57 -7.52
C ASP A 174 -17.69 -12.05 -7.56
N ASN A 175 -17.49 -12.64 -6.37
CA ASN A 175 -17.32 -14.08 -6.18
C ASN A 175 -16.13 -14.71 -6.95
N ILE A 176 -15.00 -14.01 -7.08
CA ILE A 176 -13.80 -14.53 -7.76
C ILE A 176 -12.52 -14.40 -6.96
N ASN A 177 -11.55 -15.25 -7.30
CA ASN A 177 -10.24 -15.29 -6.69
C ASN A 177 -9.15 -14.86 -7.69
N ILE A 178 -8.20 -14.04 -7.25
CA ILE A 178 -7.03 -13.63 -8.03
C ILE A 178 -5.78 -14.23 -7.38
N ALA A 179 -5.04 -15.04 -8.14
CA ALA A 179 -3.79 -15.65 -7.69
C ALA A 179 -2.77 -14.58 -7.25
N LYS A 180 -1.92 -14.92 -6.27
CA LYS A 180 -0.81 -14.07 -5.83
C LYS A 180 0.12 -13.68 -6.99
N GLN A 181 0.85 -12.56 -6.83
CA GLN A 181 1.78 -12.04 -7.83
C GLN A 181 1.13 -11.81 -9.22
N THR A 182 -0.17 -11.53 -9.24
CA THR A 182 -0.90 -11.19 -10.47
C THR A 182 -0.86 -9.68 -10.71
N GLN A 183 -0.68 -9.31 -11.98
CA GLN A 183 -0.77 -7.94 -12.45
C GLN A 183 -2.03 -7.79 -13.30
N ILE A 184 -2.90 -6.86 -12.92
CA ILE A 184 -4.05 -6.45 -13.71
C ILE A 184 -3.70 -5.11 -14.37
N GLY A 185 -3.79 -5.04 -15.69
CA GLY A 185 -3.55 -3.82 -16.44
C GLY A 185 -4.59 -2.74 -16.14
N GLY A 186 -4.23 -1.48 -16.41
CA GLY A 186 -5.18 -0.38 -16.29
C GLY A 186 -6.41 -0.57 -17.17
N GLY A 187 -7.59 -0.27 -16.64
CA GLY A 187 -8.87 -0.40 -17.32
C GLY A 187 -9.32 -1.84 -17.60
N ALA A 188 -8.61 -2.85 -17.10
CA ALA A 188 -8.99 -4.24 -17.34
C ALA A 188 -10.24 -4.64 -16.53
N VAL A 189 -11.08 -5.51 -17.10
CA VAL A 189 -12.29 -6.01 -16.44
C VAL A 189 -12.16 -7.52 -16.21
N VAL A 190 -11.93 -7.90 -14.97
CA VAL A 190 -11.73 -9.30 -14.57
C VAL A 190 -13.10 -9.91 -14.24
N ILE A 191 -13.57 -10.77 -15.14
CA ILE A 191 -14.89 -11.42 -15.04
C ILE A 191 -14.83 -12.89 -14.62
N GLN A 192 -13.64 -13.42 -14.34
CA GLN A 192 -13.42 -14.81 -13.95
C GLN A 192 -12.23 -14.91 -12.99
N SER A 193 -12.22 -15.95 -12.16
CA SER A 193 -11.09 -16.23 -11.26
C SER A 193 -9.79 -16.43 -12.04
N ILE A 194 -8.71 -15.82 -11.56
CA ILE A 194 -7.36 -15.93 -12.12
C ILE A 194 -6.57 -16.95 -11.29
N LYS A 195 -6.25 -18.09 -11.89
CA LYS A 195 -5.49 -19.18 -11.24
C LYS A 195 -3.99 -19.12 -11.52
N LYS A 196 -3.59 -18.55 -12.66
CA LYS A 196 -2.19 -18.42 -13.08
C LYS A 196 -1.74 -16.99 -12.85
N ASN A 197 -0.65 -16.78 -12.13
CA ASN A 197 -0.04 -15.46 -11.98
C ASN A 197 0.50 -14.93 -13.31
N GLY A 198 0.65 -13.62 -13.41
CA GLY A 198 1.09 -12.92 -14.62
C GLY A 198 0.28 -11.68 -14.91
N LEU A 199 0.43 -11.13 -16.11
CA LEU A 199 -0.22 -9.90 -16.55
C LEU A 199 -1.51 -10.22 -17.30
N TYR A 200 -2.62 -9.62 -16.86
CA TYR A 200 -3.92 -9.67 -17.50
C TYR A 200 -4.37 -8.28 -17.93
N VAL A 201 -4.84 -8.13 -19.17
CA VAL A 201 -5.29 -6.82 -19.70
C VAL A 201 -6.56 -6.95 -20.54
N GLY A 202 -7.28 -5.85 -20.72
CA GLY A 202 -8.43 -5.76 -21.62
C GLY A 202 -9.79 -5.97 -20.94
N ASN A 203 -10.85 -5.88 -21.74
CA ASN A 203 -12.23 -6.12 -21.33
C ASN A 203 -12.88 -7.13 -22.29
N PRO A 204 -13.11 -8.39 -21.86
CA PRO A 204 -12.69 -8.95 -20.59
C PRO A 204 -11.16 -9.13 -20.50
N ALA A 205 -10.63 -9.19 -19.29
CA ALA A 205 -9.20 -9.32 -19.03
C ALA A 205 -8.68 -10.69 -19.52
N LYS A 206 -7.58 -10.69 -20.27
CA LYS A 206 -6.93 -11.89 -20.81
C LYS A 206 -5.45 -11.92 -20.44
N PHE A 207 -4.94 -13.13 -20.21
CA PHE A 207 -3.52 -13.36 -19.92
C PHE A 207 -2.63 -12.93 -21.09
N ILE A 208 -1.53 -12.24 -20.78
CA ILE A 208 -0.54 -11.75 -21.75
C ILE A 208 0.83 -12.40 -21.53
N ARG A 209 1.30 -12.49 -20.28
CA ARG A 209 2.63 -13.01 -19.92
C ARG A 209 2.72 -13.35 -18.44
#